data_AF-A0A182YFF8-F1
#
_entry.id   AF-A0A182YFF8-F1
#
_cell.length_a   1.000
_cell.length_b   1.000
_cell.length_c   1.000
_cell.angle_alpha   90.00
_cell.angle_beta   90.00
_cell.angle_gamma   90.00
#
_symmetry.space_group_name_H-M   'P 1'
#
loop_
_entity.id
_entity.type
_entity.pdbx_description
1 polymer ?
#
loop_
_entity_poly.entity_id
_entity_poly.type
_entity_poly.pdbx_seq_one_letter_code
_entity_poly.pdbx_strand_id
1 'polypeptide(L)'
;VEVDTTLPLDFDVARALSNVRQSLSNAQEAAEKVVEFLQAKDTFSDMQSLGETLQQLHQSLWGLDFHYPDYFQKENAFQEKEILNHTESVHLARVDFSKETLQFNDLREINSFLTEATGQAMSVTVTVLLLSTVEKVQYYLKVILLPTSMEAEELKNLQDINQLVRSYHQLYGGALNSASNRYLREVAEGAQQLQSMIRSLDYPGEDLKKAVTEFSNQVDNFFQTALAELQTIEQNVDDRFAEVLQNIFYTSYGLVSSGMGMLRPYVQHIQCVRELVPRAQTVAGVSLMSVSLCSNEATIPLYNATMVYHEKISQLQHQIFEQLENLEACTKLDTGRCSSVYDETLGVVNAHTDVVKTYKVNFEPYRVQLFGCLTSRYEIEMAKVLDMSYKFDKCVKTTK
;
A
#
# COMPACT_ATOMS: atom_id res chain seq x y z
N VAL A 1 14.20 5.17 -15.65
CA VAL A 1 13.85 6.52 -16.15
C VAL A 1 15.14 7.32 -16.27
N GLU A 2 15.55 7.63 -17.51
CA GLU A 2 16.60 8.61 -17.80
C GLU A 2 15.93 9.93 -18.12
N VAL A 3 16.35 11.01 -17.45
CA VAL A 3 15.79 12.34 -17.68
C VAL A 3 16.79 13.18 -18.45
N ASP A 4 16.30 13.87 -19.46
CA ASP A 4 17.10 14.71 -20.35
C ASP A 4 17.59 15.96 -19.60
N THR A 5 18.89 16.03 -19.34
CA THR A 5 19.57 17.11 -18.60
C THR A 5 20.13 18.21 -19.50
N THR A 6 19.85 18.17 -20.81
CA THR A 6 20.48 19.09 -21.78
C THR A 6 19.94 20.52 -21.73
N LEU A 7 18.81 20.74 -21.07
CA LEU A 7 18.21 22.07 -20.90
C LEU A 7 18.65 22.70 -19.57
N PRO A 8 18.96 24.01 -19.54
CA PRO A 8 19.18 24.73 -18.29
C PRO A 8 17.84 24.90 -17.58
N LEU A 9 17.47 23.90 -16.79
CA LEU A 9 16.31 23.95 -15.91
C LEU A 9 16.72 24.69 -14.62
N ASP A 10 15.79 25.45 -14.04
CA ASP A 10 15.99 26.09 -12.73
C ASP A 10 16.06 25.05 -11.57
N PHE A 11 15.88 23.76 -11.88
CA PHE A 11 15.79 22.63 -10.95
C PHE A 11 16.80 21.52 -11.29
N ASP A 12 17.58 21.05 -10.29
CA ASP A 12 18.56 19.96 -10.42
C ASP A 12 17.86 18.58 -10.33
N VAL A 13 17.29 18.15 -11.45
CA VAL A 13 16.58 16.87 -11.60
C VAL A 13 17.47 15.67 -11.27
N ALA A 14 18.76 15.73 -11.60
CA ALA A 14 19.68 14.60 -11.40
C ALA A 14 19.93 14.33 -9.91
N ARG A 15 20.14 15.40 -9.13
CA ARG A 15 20.26 15.30 -7.67
C ARG A 15 18.98 14.79 -7.02
N ALA A 16 17.83 15.30 -7.47
CA ALA A 16 16.51 14.87 -7.00
C ALA A 16 16.30 13.35 -7.16
N LEU A 17 16.58 12.82 -8.36
CA LEU A 17 16.43 11.40 -8.66
C LEU A 17 17.43 10.51 -7.91
N SER A 18 18.67 10.95 -7.76
CA SER A 18 19.69 10.23 -6.99
C SER A 18 19.23 10.03 -5.55
N ASN A 19 18.68 11.08 -4.96
CA ASN A 19 18.22 11.03 -3.59
C ASN A 19 17.00 10.12 -3.41
N VAL A 20 16.02 10.17 -4.33
CA VAL A 20 14.85 9.27 -4.32
C VAL A 20 15.26 7.81 -4.38
N ARG A 21 16.24 7.46 -5.23
CA ARG A 21 16.76 6.09 -5.32
C ARG A 21 17.37 5.64 -4.00
N GLN A 22 18.10 6.52 -3.31
CA GLN A 22 18.65 6.21 -2.00
C GLN A 22 17.55 5.95 -0.97
N SER A 23 16.50 6.79 -0.93
CA SER A 23 15.38 6.61 0.00
C SER A 23 14.61 5.30 -0.26
N LEU A 24 14.38 4.94 -1.53
CA LEU A 24 13.76 3.65 -1.89
C LEU A 24 14.61 2.46 -1.46
N SER A 25 15.93 2.52 -1.63
CA SER A 25 16.86 1.48 -1.17
C SER A 25 16.79 1.30 0.35
N ASN A 26 16.76 2.41 1.10
CA ASN A 26 16.65 2.39 2.56
C ASN A 26 15.30 1.81 3.02
N ALA A 27 14.20 2.12 2.31
CA ALA A 27 12.87 1.60 2.60
C ALA A 27 12.80 0.07 2.43
N GLN A 28 13.42 -0.43 1.36
CA GLN A 28 13.48 -1.87 1.10
C GLN A 28 14.28 -2.61 2.19
N GLU A 29 15.45 -2.10 2.57
CA GLU A 29 16.27 -2.68 3.65
C GLU A 29 15.52 -2.69 5.00
N ALA A 30 14.78 -1.63 5.31
CA ALA A 30 13.97 -1.55 6.53
C ALA A 30 12.83 -2.58 6.54
N ALA A 31 12.14 -2.76 5.41
CA ALA A 31 11.07 -3.74 5.29
C ALA A 31 11.60 -5.19 5.45
N GLU A 32 12.77 -5.49 4.89
CA GLU A 32 13.42 -6.80 5.04
C GLU A 32 13.76 -7.08 6.52
N LYS A 33 14.35 -6.13 7.24
CA LYS A 33 14.64 -6.26 8.68
C LYS A 33 13.37 -6.45 9.53
N VAL A 34 12.29 -5.75 9.22
CA VAL A 34 11.00 -5.93 9.93
C VAL A 34 10.48 -7.35 9.77
N VAL A 35 10.60 -7.93 8.57
CA VAL A 35 10.20 -9.32 8.31
C VAL A 35 11.06 -10.31 9.11
N GLU A 36 12.36 -10.06 9.22
CA GLU A 36 13.29 -10.88 10.02
C GLU A 36 12.93 -10.82 11.51
N PHE A 37 12.62 -9.64 12.06
CA PHE A 37 12.21 -9.49 13.46
C PHE A 37 10.88 -10.18 13.78
N LEU A 38 9.92 -10.15 12.85
CA LEU A 38 8.66 -10.91 13.00
C LEU A 38 8.87 -12.43 13.01
N GLN A 39 10.03 -12.92 12.58
CA GLN A 39 10.36 -14.36 12.56
C GLN A 39 11.26 -14.78 13.73
N ALA A 40 11.93 -13.85 14.40
CA ALA A 40 12.85 -14.13 15.50
C ALA A 40 12.08 -14.33 16.83
N LYS A 41 12.43 -15.40 17.56
CA LYS A 41 11.82 -15.74 18.87
C LYS A 41 12.37 -14.95 20.07
N ASP A 42 13.43 -14.18 19.88
CA ASP A 42 14.12 -13.41 20.93
C ASP A 42 14.52 -12.04 20.36
N THR A 43 13.86 -10.95 20.77
CA THR A 43 13.89 -9.65 20.07
C THR A 43 14.55 -8.52 20.86
N PHE A 44 15.15 -8.78 22.03
CA PHE A 44 15.63 -7.70 22.91
C PHE A 44 16.82 -6.89 22.35
N SER A 45 17.80 -7.53 21.71
CA SER A 45 18.94 -6.84 21.04
C SER A 45 18.55 -6.07 19.78
N ASP A 46 17.34 -6.31 19.32
CA ASP A 46 16.91 -6.12 17.95
C ASP A 46 15.89 -4.97 17.85
N MET A 47 15.21 -4.66 18.97
CA MET A 47 14.23 -3.56 19.08
C MET A 47 14.84 -2.18 18.95
N GLN A 48 16.01 -1.93 19.55
CA GLN A 48 16.69 -0.64 19.40
C GLN A 48 17.21 -0.45 17.97
N SER A 49 17.73 -1.52 17.36
CA SER A 49 18.17 -1.51 15.95
C SER A 49 17.02 -1.27 14.98
N LEU A 50 15.84 -1.84 15.26
CA LEU A 50 14.62 -1.57 14.52
C LEU A 50 14.22 -0.09 14.62
N GLY A 51 14.20 0.47 15.83
CA GLY A 51 13.89 1.88 16.04
C GLY A 51 14.84 2.82 15.28
N GLU A 52 16.15 2.54 15.32
CA GLU A 52 17.16 3.30 14.58
C GLU A 52 16.96 3.17 13.06
N THR A 53 16.65 1.98 12.55
CA THR A 53 16.39 1.74 11.12
C THR A 53 15.16 2.51 10.63
N LEU A 54 14.06 2.48 11.39
CA LEU A 54 12.83 3.21 11.05
C LEU A 54 13.04 4.74 11.13
N GLN A 55 13.82 5.22 12.09
CA GLN A 55 14.20 6.64 12.16
C GLN A 55 15.11 7.06 11.00
N GLN A 56 16.06 6.23 10.58
CA GLN A 56 16.90 6.48 9.41
C GLN A 56 16.07 6.51 8.12
N LEU A 57 15.09 5.61 7.99
CA LEU A 57 14.14 5.61 6.88
C LEU A 57 13.39 6.95 6.83
N HIS A 58 12.79 7.35 7.95
CA HIS A 58 12.10 8.62 8.09
C HIS A 58 12.98 9.81 7.66
N GLN A 59 14.19 9.90 8.21
CA GLN A 59 15.15 10.95 7.86
C GLN A 59 15.54 10.93 6.38
N SER A 60 15.65 9.75 5.76
CA SER A 60 16.05 9.63 4.35
C SER A 60 14.96 10.04 3.36
N LEU A 61 13.68 9.90 3.73
CA LEU A 61 12.54 10.38 2.94
C LEU A 61 12.35 11.90 3.09
N TRP A 62 12.73 12.44 4.25
CA TRP A 62 12.55 13.84 4.63
C TRP A 62 13.75 14.76 4.41
N GLY A 63 14.98 14.24 4.41
CA GLY A 63 16.21 15.02 4.22
C GLY A 63 16.34 15.66 2.84
N LEU A 64 15.28 15.58 2.03
CA LEU A 64 15.16 16.12 0.71
C LEU A 64 14.51 17.49 0.80
N ASP A 65 15.34 18.51 0.96
CA ASP A 65 14.91 19.91 0.93
C ASP A 65 14.49 20.32 -0.50
N PHE A 66 13.31 19.82 -0.92
CA PHE A 66 12.74 20.10 -2.22
C PHE A 66 12.02 21.45 -2.20
N HIS A 67 12.63 22.43 -2.86
CA HIS A 67 11.97 23.69 -3.17
C HIS A 67 11.01 23.47 -4.34
N TYR A 68 9.74 23.23 -4.03
CA TYR A 68 8.69 23.05 -5.04
C TYR A 68 8.34 24.37 -5.73
N PRO A 69 8.21 24.39 -7.07
CA PRO A 69 7.72 25.57 -7.77
C PRO A 69 6.31 26.00 -7.34
N ASP A 70 6.02 27.31 -7.37
CA ASP A 70 4.74 27.89 -6.93
C ASP A 70 3.51 27.29 -7.61
N TYR A 71 3.62 26.88 -8.88
CA TYR A 71 2.48 26.27 -9.60
C TYR A 71 2.13 24.89 -9.03
N PHE A 72 3.11 24.16 -8.50
CA PHE A 72 2.89 22.86 -7.89
C PHE A 72 2.31 23.02 -6.47
N GLN A 73 2.80 24.01 -5.71
CA GLN A 73 2.29 24.30 -4.35
C GLN A 73 0.81 24.71 -4.32
N LYS A 74 0.30 25.28 -5.43
CA LYS A 74 -1.11 25.68 -5.57
C LYS A 74 -2.06 24.51 -5.80
N GLU A 75 -1.55 23.32 -6.05
CA GLU A 75 -2.34 22.11 -6.25
C GLU A 75 -2.33 21.25 -4.95
N ASN A 76 -3.34 20.39 -4.76
CA ASN A 76 -3.50 19.59 -3.52
C ASN A 76 -2.31 18.65 -3.22
N ALA A 77 -1.42 18.42 -4.18
CA ALA A 77 -0.26 17.53 -4.06
C ALA A 77 0.63 17.88 -2.87
N PHE A 78 0.85 19.18 -2.63
CA PHE A 78 1.71 19.63 -1.54
C PHE A 78 1.09 19.30 -0.17
N GLN A 79 -0.22 19.53 -0.03
CA GLN A 79 -0.96 19.21 1.19
C GLN A 79 -1.02 17.70 1.44
N GLU A 80 -1.27 16.88 0.41
CA GLU A 80 -1.25 15.41 0.55
C GLU A 80 0.12 14.92 0.99
N LYS A 81 1.20 15.49 0.44
CA LYS A 81 2.57 15.16 0.86
C LYS A 81 2.83 15.56 2.31
N GLU A 82 2.41 16.76 2.74
CA GLU A 82 2.56 17.21 4.12
C GLU A 82 1.76 16.34 5.10
N ILE A 83 0.56 15.91 4.72
CA ILE A 83 -0.29 15.02 5.53
C ILE A 83 0.37 13.65 5.69
N LEU A 84 0.82 13.04 4.60
CA LEU A 84 1.54 11.76 4.64
C LEU A 84 2.76 11.87 5.58
N ASN A 85 3.46 13.01 5.52
CA ASN A 85 4.63 13.30 6.34
C ASN A 85 4.29 13.33 7.83
N HIS A 86 3.29 14.12 8.16
CA HIS A 86 2.88 14.33 9.53
C HIS A 86 2.39 13.02 10.16
N THR A 87 1.60 12.26 9.41
CA THR A 87 1.04 10.99 9.87
C THR A 87 2.15 9.96 10.10
N GLU A 88 3.17 9.93 9.24
CA GLU A 88 4.29 8.98 9.33
C GLU A 88 5.08 9.21 10.62
N SER A 89 5.47 10.47 10.89
CA SER A 89 6.16 10.84 12.13
C SER A 89 5.35 10.48 13.37
N VAL A 90 4.03 10.65 13.31
CA VAL A 90 3.13 10.39 14.45
C VAL A 90 3.05 8.89 14.75
N HIS A 91 2.99 8.03 13.73
CA HIS A 91 2.99 6.59 13.92
C HIS A 91 4.29 6.09 14.55
N LEU A 92 5.44 6.54 14.03
CA LEU A 92 6.74 6.16 14.58
C LEU A 92 6.92 6.62 16.04
N ALA A 93 6.44 7.83 16.37
CA ALA A 93 6.53 8.39 17.72
C ALA A 93 5.65 7.67 18.76
N ARG A 94 4.64 6.91 18.34
CA ARG A 94 3.76 6.15 19.24
C ARG A 94 4.33 4.79 19.62
N VAL A 95 5.36 4.31 18.93
CA VAL A 95 6.01 3.04 19.23
C VAL A 95 7.09 3.26 20.29
N ASP A 96 6.94 2.56 21.42
CA ASP A 96 7.97 2.53 22.46
C ASP A 96 8.97 1.42 22.17
N PHE A 97 10.13 1.78 21.63
CA PHE A 97 11.24 0.85 21.34
C PHE A 97 12.09 0.49 22.57
N SER A 98 11.76 1.02 23.77
CA SER A 98 12.51 0.73 25.00
C SER A 98 12.04 -0.52 25.74
N LYS A 99 10.92 -1.12 25.32
CA LYS A 99 10.34 -2.32 25.93
C LYS A 99 10.90 -3.63 25.36
N GLU A 100 10.69 -4.70 26.11
CA GLU A 100 11.25 -6.02 25.81
C GLU A 100 10.57 -6.73 24.63
N THR A 101 9.28 -6.47 24.37
CA THR A 101 8.48 -7.16 23.35
C THR A 101 7.50 -6.23 22.64
N LEU A 102 7.26 -6.48 21.34
CA LEU A 102 6.24 -5.78 20.56
C LEU A 102 4.86 -6.32 20.92
N GLN A 103 3.92 -5.41 21.17
CA GLN A 103 2.52 -5.71 21.30
C GLN A 103 1.80 -5.47 19.97
N PHE A 104 0.58 -5.99 19.85
CA PHE A 104 -0.30 -5.77 18.70
C PHE A 104 -0.34 -4.30 18.24
N ASN A 105 -0.52 -3.38 19.19
CA ASN A 105 -0.63 -1.95 18.86
C ASN A 105 0.67 -1.40 18.25
N ASP A 106 1.84 -1.88 18.67
CA ASP A 106 3.12 -1.43 18.09
C ASP A 106 3.27 -1.93 16.66
N LEU A 107 2.94 -3.20 16.43
CA LEU A 107 2.96 -3.79 15.09
C LEU A 107 2.01 -3.04 14.15
N ARG A 108 0.86 -2.60 14.67
CA ARG A 108 -0.07 -1.75 13.93
C ARG A 108 0.54 -0.40 13.58
N GLU A 109 1.13 0.31 14.54
CA GLU A 109 1.73 1.62 14.26
C GLU A 109 2.96 1.50 13.32
N ILE A 110 3.78 0.45 13.45
CA ILE A 110 4.90 0.17 12.54
C ILE A 110 4.40 -0.11 11.12
N ASN A 111 3.34 -0.93 10.97
CA ASN A 111 2.77 -1.19 9.65
C ASN A 111 2.17 0.07 9.01
N SER A 112 1.49 0.91 9.79
CA SER A 112 1.01 2.22 9.33
C SER A 112 2.17 3.11 8.87
N PHE A 113 3.24 3.22 9.67
CA PHE A 113 4.44 3.95 9.30
C PHE A 113 5.05 3.47 7.97
N LEU A 114 5.21 2.16 7.78
CA LEU A 114 5.78 1.60 6.54
C LEU A 114 4.86 1.83 5.32
N THR A 115 3.55 1.75 5.51
CA THR A 115 2.56 2.04 4.46
C THR A 115 2.64 3.51 4.02
N GLU A 116 2.85 4.42 4.96
CA GLU A 116 2.97 5.85 4.65
C GLU A 116 4.33 6.20 4.06
N ALA A 117 5.42 5.63 4.58
CA ALA A 117 6.77 5.79 4.05
C ALA A 117 6.86 5.32 2.59
N THR A 118 6.21 4.21 2.24
CA THR A 118 6.12 3.74 0.85
C THR A 118 5.25 4.66 -0.02
N GLY A 119 4.15 5.18 0.52
CA GLY A 119 3.34 6.21 -0.14
C GLY A 119 4.12 7.51 -0.41
N GLN A 120 4.96 7.93 0.53
CA GLN A 120 5.87 9.07 0.38
C GLN A 120 6.91 8.82 -0.71
N ALA A 121 7.57 7.66 -0.69
CA ALA A 121 8.56 7.33 -1.70
C ALA A 121 7.95 7.35 -3.11
N MET A 122 6.73 6.83 -3.26
CA MET A 122 5.95 6.94 -4.48
C MET A 122 5.68 8.42 -4.87
N SER A 123 5.12 9.19 -3.94
CA SER A 123 4.74 10.59 -4.15
C SER A 123 5.92 11.43 -4.63
N VAL A 124 7.07 11.30 -3.97
CA VAL A 124 8.29 12.01 -4.35
C VAL A 124 8.78 11.57 -5.73
N THR A 125 8.76 10.27 -6.05
CA THR A 125 9.22 9.76 -7.36
C THR A 125 8.39 10.34 -8.50
N VAL A 126 7.05 10.29 -8.38
CA VAL A 126 6.13 10.84 -9.39
C VAL A 126 6.29 12.35 -9.50
N THR A 127 6.43 13.04 -8.36
CA THR A 127 6.59 14.50 -8.33
C THR A 127 7.85 14.95 -9.06
N VAL A 128 8.99 14.31 -8.83
CA VAL A 128 10.25 14.69 -9.51
C VAL A 128 10.14 14.54 -11.03
N LEU A 129 9.52 13.45 -11.49
CA LEU A 129 9.27 13.25 -12.91
C LEU A 129 8.37 14.34 -13.48
N LEU A 130 7.27 14.64 -12.79
CA LEU A 130 6.31 15.66 -13.19
C LEU A 130 6.94 17.06 -13.29
N LEU A 131 7.70 17.48 -12.28
CA LEU A 131 8.37 18.77 -12.28
C LEU A 131 9.33 18.88 -13.46
N SER A 132 10.13 17.83 -13.70
CA SER A 132 11.07 17.84 -14.82
C SER A 132 10.38 18.00 -16.17
N THR A 133 9.25 17.34 -16.38
CA THR A 133 8.54 17.40 -17.66
C THR A 133 7.84 18.74 -17.85
N VAL A 134 7.20 19.25 -16.78
CA VAL A 134 6.51 20.54 -16.79
C VAL A 134 7.49 21.70 -17.02
N GLU A 135 8.66 21.72 -16.38
CA GLU A 135 9.67 22.77 -16.58
C GLU A 135 10.20 22.79 -18.03
N LYS A 136 10.41 21.61 -18.62
CA LYS A 136 10.82 21.47 -20.02
C LYS A 136 9.78 22.07 -20.98
N VAL A 137 8.49 21.77 -20.76
CA VAL A 137 7.38 22.36 -21.51
C VAL A 137 7.32 23.86 -21.36
N GLN A 138 7.42 24.37 -20.13
CA GLN A 138 7.40 25.79 -19.86
C GLN A 138 8.54 26.52 -20.58
N TYR A 139 9.74 25.94 -20.58
CA TYR A 139 10.88 26.49 -21.31
C TYR A 139 10.56 26.63 -22.81
N TYR A 140 10.10 25.56 -23.47
CA TYR A 140 9.74 25.60 -24.88
C TYR A 140 8.68 26.65 -25.20
N LEU A 141 7.63 26.73 -24.38
CA LEU A 141 6.57 27.73 -24.53
C LEU A 141 7.07 29.17 -24.30
N LYS A 142 8.04 29.38 -23.38
CA LYS A 142 8.65 30.70 -23.12
C LYS A 142 9.45 31.21 -24.31
N VAL A 143 10.27 30.37 -24.94
CA VAL A 143 11.10 30.76 -26.09
C VAL A 143 10.38 30.67 -27.44
N ILE A 144 9.08 30.31 -27.45
CA ILE A 144 8.27 30.06 -28.66
C ILE A 144 8.96 29.03 -29.59
N LEU A 145 9.72 28.12 -28.99
CA LEU A 145 10.26 26.97 -29.70
C LEU A 145 9.20 25.89 -29.58
N LEU A 146 8.50 25.60 -30.67
CA LEU A 146 7.52 24.53 -30.73
C LEU A 146 8.12 23.38 -31.55
N PRO A 147 8.99 22.53 -30.94
CA PRO A 147 9.51 21.38 -31.65
C PRO A 147 8.35 20.53 -32.15
N THR A 148 8.48 20.00 -33.37
CA THR A 148 7.44 19.16 -33.98
C THR A 148 7.16 17.89 -33.16
N SER A 149 8.09 17.49 -32.31
CA SER A 149 7.98 16.35 -31.39
C SER A 149 7.32 16.67 -30.04
N MET A 150 7.08 17.94 -29.69
CA MET A 150 6.66 18.34 -28.34
C MET A 150 5.38 17.62 -27.88
N GLU A 151 4.37 17.52 -28.75
CA GLU A 151 3.11 16.85 -28.44
C GLU A 151 3.29 15.34 -28.19
N ALA A 152 4.15 14.69 -28.99
CA ALA A 152 4.49 13.28 -28.82
C ALA A 152 5.33 13.04 -27.54
N GLU A 153 6.19 14.00 -27.19
CA GLU A 153 6.98 13.97 -25.96
C GLU A 153 6.09 14.10 -24.72
N GLU A 154 5.09 14.99 -24.74
CA GLU A 154 4.15 15.10 -23.62
C GLU A 154 3.25 13.89 -23.45
N LEU A 155 2.81 13.30 -24.55
CA LEU A 155 2.10 12.03 -24.49
C LEU A 155 2.96 10.95 -23.81
N LYS A 156 4.23 10.85 -24.22
CA LYS A 156 5.18 9.89 -23.65
C LYS A 156 5.41 10.17 -22.16
N ASN A 157 5.62 11.42 -21.77
CA ASN A 157 5.82 11.80 -20.37
C ASN A 157 4.63 11.38 -19.49
N LEU A 158 3.40 11.65 -19.94
CA LEU A 158 2.20 11.22 -19.22
C LEU A 158 2.05 9.68 -19.19
N GLN A 159 2.46 8.98 -20.26
CA GLN A 159 2.46 7.52 -20.29
C GLN A 159 3.46 6.94 -19.29
N ASP A 160 4.66 7.51 -19.21
CA ASP A 160 5.70 7.11 -18.25
C ASP A 160 5.22 7.31 -16.80
N ILE A 161 4.58 8.44 -16.50
CA ILE A 161 3.94 8.69 -15.18
C ILE A 161 2.84 7.67 -14.90
N ASN A 162 1.92 7.45 -15.84
CA ASN A 162 0.82 6.49 -15.67
C ASN A 162 1.33 5.05 -15.47
N GLN A 163 2.38 4.64 -16.19
CA GLN A 163 2.99 3.32 -16.02
C GLN A 163 3.63 3.18 -14.65
N LEU A 164 4.32 4.22 -14.17
CA LEU A 164 4.92 4.24 -12.84
C LEU A 164 3.84 4.10 -11.76
N VAL A 165 2.76 4.88 -11.84
CA VAL A 165 1.62 4.82 -10.91
C VAL A 165 0.97 3.44 -10.89
N ARG A 166 0.76 2.83 -12.07
CA ARG A 166 0.25 1.44 -12.17
C ARG A 166 1.20 0.43 -11.54
N SER A 167 2.50 0.59 -11.72
CA SER A 167 3.50 -0.30 -11.13
C SER A 167 3.44 -0.25 -9.61
N TYR A 168 3.29 0.94 -9.02
CA TYR A 168 3.12 1.09 -7.57
C TYR A 168 1.84 0.45 -7.04
N HIS A 169 0.71 0.62 -7.74
CA HIS A 169 -0.53 -0.08 -7.38
C HIS A 169 -0.38 -1.60 -7.42
N GLN A 170 0.33 -2.13 -8.44
CA GLN A 170 0.62 -3.56 -8.54
C GLN A 170 1.54 -4.07 -7.42
N LEU A 171 2.47 -3.24 -6.91
CA LEU A 171 3.29 -3.63 -5.76
C LEU A 171 2.43 -3.91 -4.52
N TYR A 172 1.34 -3.17 -4.32
CA TYR A 172 0.39 -3.44 -3.26
C TYR A 172 -0.29 -4.81 -3.43
N GLY A 173 -0.83 -5.11 -4.61
CA GLY A 173 -1.41 -6.43 -4.92
C GLY A 173 -0.40 -7.57 -4.76
N GLY A 174 0.86 -7.34 -5.13
CA GLY A 174 1.97 -8.29 -4.92
C GLY A 174 2.27 -8.53 -3.43
N ALA A 175 2.34 -7.47 -2.63
CA ALA A 175 2.54 -7.55 -1.19
C ALA A 175 1.39 -8.29 -0.50
N LEU A 176 0.15 -8.00 -0.90
CA LEU A 176 -1.03 -8.68 -0.40
C LEU A 176 -0.96 -10.19 -0.66
N ASN A 177 -0.71 -10.60 -1.90
CA ASN A 177 -0.59 -12.00 -2.27
C ASN A 177 0.55 -12.71 -1.52
N SER A 178 1.68 -12.05 -1.34
CA SER A 178 2.81 -12.58 -0.58
C SER A 178 2.43 -12.82 0.89
N ALA A 179 1.79 -11.84 1.54
CA ALA A 179 1.31 -11.96 2.91
C ALA A 179 0.25 -13.07 3.04
N SER A 180 -0.71 -13.14 2.13
CA SER A 180 -1.73 -14.20 2.10
C SER A 180 -1.11 -15.60 1.99
N ASN A 181 -0.12 -15.79 1.11
CA ASN A 181 0.57 -17.07 0.97
C ASN A 181 1.35 -17.44 2.24
N ARG A 182 1.98 -16.46 2.89
CA ARG A 182 2.67 -16.68 4.16
C ARG A 182 1.69 -17.15 5.24
N TYR A 183 0.55 -16.46 5.39
CA TYR A 183 -0.48 -16.84 6.36
C TYR A 183 -1.04 -18.25 6.07
N LEU A 184 -1.34 -18.58 4.82
CA LEU A 184 -1.80 -19.93 4.45
C LEU A 184 -0.77 -21.01 4.83
N ARG A 185 0.53 -20.71 4.68
CA ARG A 185 1.59 -21.64 5.09
C ARG A 185 1.63 -21.82 6.61
N GLU A 186 1.55 -20.73 7.38
CA GLU A 186 1.52 -20.80 8.86
C GLU A 186 0.34 -21.62 9.37
N VAL A 187 -0.83 -21.47 8.74
CA VAL A 187 -2.02 -22.26 9.05
C VAL A 187 -1.81 -23.75 8.75
N ALA A 188 -1.25 -24.06 7.58
CA ALA A 188 -0.94 -25.44 7.19
C ALA A 188 0.10 -26.09 8.12
N GLU A 189 1.12 -25.34 8.54
CA GLU A 189 2.11 -25.79 9.53
C GLU A 189 1.47 -26.08 10.88
N GLY A 190 0.57 -25.21 11.36
CA GLY A 190 -0.19 -25.43 12.60
C GLY A 190 -1.07 -26.67 12.54
N ALA A 191 -1.76 -26.90 11.42
CA ALA A 191 -2.53 -28.12 11.18
C ALA A 191 -1.65 -29.38 11.18
N GLN A 192 -0.47 -29.32 10.56
CA GLN A 192 0.49 -30.42 10.56
C GLN A 192 1.01 -30.74 11.97
N GLN A 193 1.32 -29.71 12.76
CA GLN A 193 1.75 -29.87 14.15
C GLN A 193 0.68 -30.56 15.00
N LEU A 194 -0.59 -30.10 14.91
CA LEU A 194 -1.73 -30.71 15.59
C LEU A 194 -1.89 -32.18 15.20
N GLN A 195 -1.82 -32.50 13.90
CA GLN A 195 -1.90 -33.88 13.44
C GLN A 195 -0.72 -34.74 13.91
N SER A 196 0.48 -34.17 13.98
CA SER A 196 1.67 -34.87 14.47
C SER A 196 1.52 -35.27 15.93
N MET A 197 1.05 -34.35 16.78
CA MET A 197 0.84 -34.63 18.21
C MET A 197 -0.22 -35.71 18.46
N ILE A 198 -1.28 -35.72 17.66
CA ILE A 198 -2.29 -36.79 17.76
C ILE A 198 -1.72 -38.14 17.36
N ARG A 199 -0.83 -38.18 16.37
CA ARG A 199 -0.17 -39.41 15.93
C ARG A 199 0.85 -39.93 16.95
N SER A 200 1.42 -39.06 17.78
CA SER A 200 2.38 -39.44 18.82
C SER A 200 1.73 -39.93 20.11
N LEU A 201 0.41 -39.75 20.29
CA LEU A 201 -0.33 -40.35 21.40
C LEU A 201 -0.43 -41.87 21.21
N ASP A 202 -0.24 -42.63 22.30
CA ASP A 202 -0.30 -44.10 22.25
C ASP A 202 -1.72 -44.64 21.95
N TYR A 203 -2.76 -43.93 22.40
CA TYR A 203 -4.18 -44.27 22.15
C TYR A 203 -5.06 -43.01 22.03
N PRO A 204 -4.94 -42.23 20.95
CA PRO A 204 -5.65 -40.95 20.80
C PRO A 204 -7.17 -41.05 20.69
N GLY A 205 -7.78 -42.24 20.55
CA GLY A 205 -9.21 -42.38 20.26
C GLY A 205 -9.61 -41.85 18.86
N GLU A 206 -10.64 -42.44 18.24
CA GLU A 206 -11.09 -41.99 16.91
C GLU A 206 -11.84 -40.65 16.96
N ASP A 207 -12.50 -40.34 18.07
CA ASP A 207 -13.30 -39.11 18.20
C ASP A 207 -12.42 -37.86 18.33
N LEU A 208 -11.31 -37.93 19.08
CA LEU A 208 -10.34 -36.84 19.18
C LEU A 208 -9.63 -36.58 17.84
N LYS A 209 -9.24 -37.65 17.11
CA LYS A 209 -8.69 -37.52 15.75
C LYS A 209 -9.65 -36.75 14.83
N LYS A 210 -10.94 -37.12 14.85
CA LYS A 210 -11.97 -36.44 14.07
C LYS A 210 -12.14 -34.99 14.50
N ALA A 211 -12.19 -34.73 15.80
CA ALA A 211 -12.39 -33.38 16.34
C ALA A 211 -11.26 -32.42 15.91
N VAL A 212 -10.00 -32.83 16.00
CA VAL A 212 -8.88 -31.96 15.60
C VAL A 212 -8.75 -31.84 14.08
N THR A 213 -9.11 -32.90 13.34
CA THR A 213 -9.21 -32.80 11.87
C THR A 213 -10.29 -31.80 11.47
N GLU A 214 -11.46 -31.85 12.13
CA GLU A 214 -12.55 -30.90 11.90
C GLU A 214 -12.12 -29.48 12.26
N PHE A 215 -11.49 -29.26 13.42
CA PHE A 215 -10.93 -27.96 13.79
C PHE A 215 -10.02 -27.41 12.68
N SER A 216 -9.04 -28.21 12.24
CA SER A 216 -8.07 -27.80 11.20
C SER A 216 -8.77 -27.48 9.88
N ASN A 217 -9.73 -28.31 9.45
CA ASN A 217 -10.52 -28.08 8.24
C ASN A 217 -11.34 -26.79 8.32
N GLN A 218 -11.91 -26.47 9.49
CA GLN A 218 -12.67 -25.24 9.69
C GLN A 218 -11.78 -24.01 9.62
N VAL A 219 -10.56 -24.08 10.18
CA VAL A 219 -9.55 -23.02 10.06
C VAL A 219 -9.16 -22.82 8.58
N ASP A 220 -8.83 -23.90 7.87
CA ASP A 220 -8.49 -23.84 6.45
C ASP A 220 -9.61 -23.25 5.59
N ASN A 221 -10.85 -23.72 5.79
CA ASN A 221 -12.01 -23.23 5.06
C ASN A 221 -12.29 -21.74 5.30
N PHE A 222 -12.11 -21.28 6.55
CA PHE A 222 -12.21 -19.86 6.88
C PHE A 222 -11.20 -19.03 6.07
N PHE A 223 -9.92 -19.42 6.06
CA PHE A 223 -8.89 -18.67 5.33
C PHE A 223 -9.08 -18.71 3.83
N GLN A 224 -9.45 -19.86 3.26
CA GLN A 224 -9.77 -19.95 1.83
C GLN A 224 -10.94 -19.05 1.44
N THR A 225 -12.00 -19.01 2.25
CA THR A 225 -13.16 -18.14 2.01
C THR A 225 -12.78 -16.67 2.11
N ALA A 226 -12.07 -16.28 3.17
CA ALA A 226 -11.64 -14.90 3.38
C ALA A 226 -10.69 -14.41 2.28
N LEU A 227 -9.76 -15.26 1.82
CA LEU A 227 -8.85 -14.93 0.73
C LEU A 227 -9.60 -14.78 -0.60
N ALA A 228 -10.56 -15.66 -0.90
CA ALA A 228 -11.35 -15.57 -2.12
C ALA A 228 -12.19 -14.28 -2.16
N GLU A 229 -12.76 -13.87 -1.04
CA GLU A 229 -13.47 -12.59 -0.92
C GLU A 229 -12.54 -11.40 -1.14
N LEU A 230 -11.36 -11.42 -0.51
CA LEU A 230 -10.36 -10.38 -0.66
C LEU A 230 -9.84 -10.25 -2.10
N GLN A 231 -9.56 -11.38 -2.77
CA GLN A 231 -9.18 -11.42 -4.19
C GLN A 231 -10.29 -10.86 -5.09
N THR A 232 -11.56 -11.15 -4.76
CA THR A 232 -12.70 -10.58 -5.50
C THR A 232 -12.77 -9.07 -5.32
N ILE A 233 -12.53 -8.56 -4.11
CA ILE A 233 -12.49 -7.11 -3.86
C ILE A 233 -11.34 -6.48 -4.64
N GLU A 234 -10.14 -7.05 -4.58
CA GLU A 234 -8.95 -6.53 -5.26
C GLU A 234 -9.15 -6.48 -6.78
N GLN A 235 -9.68 -7.54 -7.40
CA GLN A 235 -9.95 -7.54 -8.83
C GLN A 235 -10.94 -6.43 -9.25
N ASN A 236 -12.01 -6.23 -8.49
CA ASN A 236 -12.98 -5.15 -8.77
C ASN A 236 -12.36 -3.76 -8.58
N VAL A 237 -11.43 -3.62 -7.64
CA VAL A 237 -10.69 -2.38 -7.39
C VAL A 237 -9.74 -2.11 -8.54
N ASP A 238 -9.02 -3.12 -9.02
CA ASP A 238 -8.08 -3.00 -10.14
C ASP A 238 -8.76 -2.50 -11.41
N ASP A 239 -9.94 -3.05 -11.73
CA ASP A 239 -10.76 -2.60 -12.85
C ASP A 239 -11.16 -1.12 -12.68
N ARG A 240 -11.63 -0.74 -11.49
CA ARG A 240 -12.04 0.63 -11.20
C ARG A 240 -10.86 1.60 -11.21
N PHE A 241 -9.73 1.18 -10.67
CA PHE A 241 -8.49 1.95 -10.64
C PHE A 241 -7.99 2.20 -12.07
N ALA A 242 -7.99 1.17 -12.91
CA ALA A 242 -7.59 1.28 -14.31
C ALA A 242 -8.48 2.26 -15.09
N GLU A 243 -9.80 2.21 -14.88
CA GLU A 243 -10.77 3.15 -15.45
C GLU A 243 -10.47 4.60 -15.02
N VAL A 244 -10.32 4.83 -13.72
CA VAL A 244 -10.06 6.17 -13.16
C VAL A 244 -8.76 6.76 -13.71
N LEU A 245 -7.66 5.98 -13.69
CA LEU A 245 -6.38 6.44 -14.26
C LEU A 245 -6.50 6.78 -15.74
N GLN A 246 -7.19 5.93 -16.51
CA GLN A 246 -7.33 6.11 -17.94
C GLN A 246 -8.14 7.36 -18.28
N ASN A 247 -9.21 7.64 -17.53
CA ASN A 247 -10.02 8.85 -17.70
C ASN A 247 -9.22 10.12 -17.36
N ILE A 248 -8.47 10.12 -16.26
CA ILE A 248 -7.59 11.24 -15.87
C ILE A 248 -6.56 11.50 -16.97
N PHE A 249 -5.86 10.45 -17.41
CA PHE A 249 -4.83 10.51 -18.44
C PHE A 249 -5.37 11.07 -19.77
N TYR A 250 -6.43 10.47 -20.32
CA TYR A 250 -6.93 10.86 -21.64
C TYR A 250 -7.55 12.25 -21.64
N THR A 251 -8.31 12.60 -20.60
CA THR A 251 -8.97 13.91 -20.56
C THR A 251 -7.93 15.03 -20.45
N SER A 252 -6.89 14.83 -19.62
CA SER A 252 -5.80 15.79 -19.45
C SER A 252 -4.93 15.90 -20.69
N TYR A 253 -4.58 14.77 -21.32
CA TYR A 253 -3.86 14.76 -22.59
C TYR A 253 -4.67 15.45 -23.70
N GLY A 254 -6.00 15.27 -23.73
CA GLY A 254 -6.89 15.97 -24.67
C GLY A 254 -6.79 17.50 -24.55
N LEU A 255 -6.66 18.03 -23.33
CA LEU A 255 -6.42 19.46 -23.09
C LEU A 255 -5.02 19.89 -23.55
N VAL A 256 -3.99 19.12 -23.23
CA VAL A 256 -2.60 19.39 -23.66
C VAL A 256 -2.51 19.45 -25.18
N SER A 257 -3.00 18.41 -25.87
CA SER A 257 -3.01 18.33 -27.33
C SER A 257 -3.84 19.46 -27.96
N SER A 258 -5.02 19.78 -27.40
CA SER A 258 -5.82 20.92 -27.88
C SER A 258 -5.10 22.26 -27.76
N GLY A 259 -4.43 22.50 -26.63
CA GLY A 259 -3.63 23.70 -26.40
C GLY A 259 -2.47 23.82 -27.38
N MET A 260 -1.69 22.74 -27.56
CA MET A 260 -0.58 22.73 -28.52
C MET A 260 -1.07 22.85 -29.97
N GLY A 261 -2.15 22.17 -30.33
CA GLY A 261 -2.76 22.19 -31.64
C GLY A 261 -3.24 23.59 -32.04
N MET A 262 -3.69 24.41 -31.09
CA MET A 262 -4.07 25.81 -31.33
C MET A 262 -2.88 26.72 -31.69
N LEU A 263 -1.65 26.40 -31.25
CA LEU A 263 -0.49 27.25 -31.54
C LEU A 263 0.01 27.16 -32.97
N ARG A 264 -0.14 26.00 -33.63
CA ARG A 264 0.32 25.80 -35.01
C ARG A 264 -0.37 26.75 -36.02
N PRO A 265 -1.70 27.02 -35.91
CA PRO A 265 -2.37 28.03 -36.74
C PRO A 265 -2.46 29.43 -36.10
N TYR A 266 -2.40 29.57 -34.76
CA TYR A 266 -2.72 30.83 -34.08
C TYR A 266 -1.75 31.16 -32.92
N VAL A 267 -0.55 31.64 -33.25
CA VAL A 267 0.46 32.05 -32.25
C VAL A 267 -0.07 33.12 -31.27
N GLN A 268 -1.08 33.90 -31.66
CA GLN A 268 -1.74 34.88 -30.79
C GLN A 268 -2.35 34.28 -29.51
N HIS A 269 -2.69 32.99 -29.50
CA HIS A 269 -3.21 32.30 -28.31
C HIS A 269 -2.10 31.77 -27.37
N ILE A 270 -0.83 32.10 -27.62
CA ILE A 270 0.32 31.64 -26.81
C ILE A 270 0.17 31.95 -25.32
N GLN A 271 -0.47 33.06 -24.96
CA GLN A 271 -0.71 33.41 -23.56
C GLN A 271 -1.67 32.41 -22.87
N CYS A 272 -2.73 31.99 -23.57
CA CYS A 272 -3.67 30.99 -23.06
C CYS A 272 -3.02 29.61 -22.94
N VAL A 273 -2.18 29.23 -23.91
CA VAL A 273 -1.52 27.91 -23.96
C VAL A 273 -0.37 27.80 -22.94
N ARG A 274 0.37 28.90 -22.71
CA ARG A 274 1.43 28.99 -21.68
C ARG A 274 0.92 28.68 -20.27
N GLU A 275 -0.33 29.00 -19.98
CA GLU A 275 -0.96 28.65 -18.70
C GLU A 275 -1.56 27.24 -18.75
N LEU A 276 -2.35 26.93 -19.78
CA LEU A 276 -3.10 25.67 -19.84
C LEU A 276 -2.20 24.44 -19.83
N VAL A 277 -1.24 24.35 -20.76
CA VAL A 277 -0.53 23.08 -21.03
C VAL A 277 0.30 22.61 -19.83
N PRO A 278 1.17 23.46 -19.23
CA PRO A 278 1.90 23.08 -18.02
C PRO A 278 0.97 22.71 -16.86
N ARG A 279 -0.14 23.42 -16.71
CA ARG A 279 -1.09 23.20 -15.62
C ARG A 279 -1.88 21.90 -15.80
N ALA A 280 -2.37 21.62 -17.00
CA ALA A 280 -3.08 20.39 -17.32
C ALA A 280 -2.20 19.16 -17.05
N GLN A 281 -0.93 19.23 -17.42
CA GLN A 281 0.04 18.19 -17.11
C GLN A 281 0.32 18.07 -15.61
N THR A 282 0.49 19.20 -14.90
CA THR A 282 0.67 19.22 -13.44
C THR A 282 -0.50 18.55 -12.73
N VAL A 283 -1.73 18.97 -13.05
CA VAL A 283 -2.94 18.39 -12.48
C VAL A 283 -2.98 16.90 -12.76
N ALA A 284 -2.81 16.47 -14.01
CA ALA A 284 -2.83 15.05 -14.37
C ALA A 284 -1.85 14.20 -13.55
N GLY A 285 -0.59 14.62 -13.44
CA GLY A 285 0.41 13.89 -12.68
C GLY A 285 0.07 13.79 -11.20
N VAL A 286 -0.40 14.89 -10.61
CA VAL A 286 -0.86 14.95 -9.21
C VAL A 286 -2.09 14.06 -9.00
N SER A 287 -3.06 14.10 -9.91
CA SER A 287 -4.26 13.27 -9.87
C SER A 287 -3.91 11.79 -9.87
N LEU A 288 -3.04 11.36 -10.80
CA LEU A 288 -2.63 9.96 -10.94
C LEU A 288 -1.91 9.48 -9.66
N MET A 289 -1.00 10.30 -9.12
CA MET A 289 -0.31 10.05 -7.85
C MET A 289 -1.29 9.93 -6.67
N SER A 290 -2.23 10.87 -6.58
CA SER A 290 -3.24 10.91 -5.52
C SER A 290 -4.11 9.64 -5.57
N VAL A 291 -4.63 9.25 -6.72
CA VAL A 291 -5.47 8.05 -6.88
C VAL A 291 -4.76 6.77 -6.42
N SER A 292 -3.46 6.62 -6.69
CA SER A 292 -2.69 5.45 -6.21
C SER A 292 -2.48 5.37 -4.72
N LEU A 293 -2.56 6.49 -3.99
CA LEU A 293 -2.44 6.46 -2.53
C LEU A 293 -3.68 5.85 -1.86
N CYS A 294 -4.82 5.72 -2.57
CA CYS A 294 -6.02 5.09 -2.03
C CYS A 294 -5.79 3.66 -1.55
N SER A 295 -4.96 2.89 -2.26
CA SER A 295 -4.61 1.52 -1.88
C SER A 295 -3.90 1.49 -0.53
N ASN A 296 -2.98 2.44 -0.30
CA ASN A 296 -2.27 2.60 0.97
C ASN A 296 -3.22 3.01 2.11
N GLU A 297 -4.13 3.95 1.87
CA GLU A 297 -5.07 4.39 2.91
C GLU A 297 -6.02 3.28 3.36
N ALA A 298 -6.38 2.38 2.44
CA ALA A 298 -7.27 1.26 2.73
C ALA A 298 -6.58 0.09 3.46
N THR A 299 -5.25 0.03 3.56
CA THR A 299 -4.58 -1.15 4.14
C THR A 299 -4.78 -1.31 5.63
N ILE A 300 -5.01 -0.22 6.36
CA ILE A 300 -5.09 -0.23 7.83
C ILE A 300 -6.25 -1.12 8.34
N PRO A 301 -7.51 -0.95 7.86
CA PRO A 301 -8.59 -1.87 8.21
C PRO A 301 -8.27 -3.34 7.90
N LEU A 302 -7.62 -3.60 6.76
CA LEU A 302 -7.29 -4.95 6.31
C LEU A 302 -6.23 -5.60 7.23
N TYR A 303 -5.18 -4.85 7.56
CA TYR A 303 -4.15 -5.29 8.50
C TYR A 303 -4.74 -5.58 9.89
N ASN A 304 -5.56 -4.67 10.41
CA ASN A 304 -6.20 -4.83 11.72
C ASN A 304 -7.09 -6.07 11.78
N ALA A 305 -7.89 -6.30 10.73
CA ALA A 305 -8.71 -7.49 10.64
C ALA A 305 -7.82 -8.74 10.67
N THR A 306 -6.85 -8.82 9.77
CA THR A 306 -5.97 -9.99 9.59
C THR A 306 -5.20 -10.33 10.87
N MET A 307 -4.60 -9.34 11.53
CA MET A 307 -3.83 -9.55 12.76
C MET A 307 -4.69 -10.03 13.93
N VAL A 308 -5.89 -9.48 14.11
CA VAL A 308 -6.82 -9.94 15.15
C VAL A 308 -7.22 -11.41 14.94
N TYR A 309 -7.39 -11.84 13.68
CA TYR A 309 -7.67 -13.25 13.39
C TYR A 309 -6.45 -14.13 13.64
N HIS A 310 -5.27 -13.70 13.22
CA HIS A 310 -4.03 -14.44 13.46
C HIS A 310 -3.83 -14.70 14.95
N GLU A 311 -3.94 -13.67 15.80
CA GLU A 311 -3.80 -13.82 17.26
C GLU A 311 -4.84 -14.77 17.84
N LYS A 312 -6.10 -14.66 17.42
CA LYS A 312 -7.18 -15.53 17.92
C LYS A 312 -6.99 -16.99 17.51
N ILE A 313 -6.66 -17.26 16.25
CA ILE A 313 -6.41 -18.63 15.77
C ILE A 313 -5.19 -19.23 16.47
N SER A 314 -4.12 -18.44 16.62
CA SER A 314 -2.91 -18.85 17.34
C SER A 314 -3.21 -19.21 18.81
N GLN A 315 -4.02 -18.41 19.51
CA GLN A 315 -4.46 -18.70 20.88
C GLN A 315 -5.28 -19.99 20.98
N LEU A 316 -6.24 -20.21 20.08
CA LEU A 316 -7.05 -21.43 20.06
C LEU A 316 -6.19 -22.66 19.76
N GLN A 317 -5.27 -22.57 18.81
CA GLN A 317 -4.31 -23.63 18.51
C GLN A 317 -3.42 -23.93 19.72
N HIS A 318 -2.91 -22.90 20.40
CA HIS A 318 -2.09 -23.06 21.60
C HIS A 318 -2.84 -23.77 22.73
N GLN A 319 -4.09 -23.41 23.00
CA GLN A 319 -4.91 -24.08 24.01
C GLN A 319 -5.18 -25.55 23.66
N ILE A 320 -5.38 -25.88 22.38
CA ILE A 320 -5.47 -27.28 21.94
C ILE A 320 -4.14 -28.00 22.16
N PHE A 321 -3.02 -27.35 21.85
CA PHE A 321 -1.69 -27.93 22.07
C PHE A 321 -1.44 -28.25 23.55
N GLU A 322 -1.70 -27.31 24.46
CA GLU A 322 -1.56 -27.54 25.91
C GLU A 322 -2.41 -28.71 26.40
N GLN A 323 -3.65 -28.84 25.91
CA GLN A 323 -4.52 -29.96 26.28
C GLN A 323 -4.01 -31.30 25.73
N LEU A 324 -3.49 -31.31 24.51
CA LEU A 324 -2.87 -32.51 23.91
C LEU A 324 -1.59 -32.91 24.67
N GLU A 325 -0.76 -31.96 25.12
CA GLU A 325 0.40 -32.25 25.96
C GLU A 325 0.01 -32.81 27.33
N ASN A 326 -1.02 -32.26 27.96
CA ASN A 326 -1.56 -32.77 29.23
C ASN A 326 -2.08 -34.20 29.08
N LEU A 327 -2.78 -34.48 27.98
CA LEU A 327 -3.26 -35.82 27.66
C LEU A 327 -2.10 -36.79 27.45
N GLU A 328 -1.07 -36.38 26.70
CA GLU A 328 0.14 -37.18 26.47
C GLU A 328 0.85 -37.52 27.80
N ALA A 329 1.06 -36.51 28.66
CA ALA A 329 1.67 -36.70 29.97
C ALA A 329 0.87 -37.66 30.87
N CYS A 330 -0.48 -37.56 30.86
CA CYS A 330 -1.34 -38.47 31.60
C CYS A 330 -1.17 -39.92 31.11
N THR A 331 -1.17 -40.14 29.79
CA THR A 331 -1.03 -41.48 29.21
C THR A 331 0.33 -42.12 29.48
N LYS A 332 1.41 -41.35 29.55
CA LYS A 332 2.76 -41.84 29.84
C LYS A 332 3.00 -42.22 31.30
N LEU A 333 2.22 -41.68 32.23
CA LEU A 333 2.42 -41.89 33.67
C LEU A 333 1.85 -43.23 34.17
N ASP A 334 1.17 -44.02 33.34
CA ASP A 334 0.70 -45.41 33.58
C ASP A 334 -0.02 -45.65 34.94
N THR A 335 -0.57 -44.59 35.55
CA THR A 335 -0.99 -44.58 36.97
C THR A 335 -2.47 -44.21 37.21
N GLY A 336 -3.29 -43.99 36.18
CA GLY A 336 -4.71 -43.68 36.41
C GLY A 336 -5.60 -43.60 35.16
N ARG A 337 -6.92 -43.62 35.37
CA ARG A 337 -7.95 -43.44 34.33
C ARG A 337 -7.86 -42.03 33.72
N CYS A 338 -7.14 -41.86 32.61
CA CYS A 338 -7.06 -40.60 31.85
C CYS A 338 -8.35 -40.22 31.09
N SER A 339 -9.47 -40.93 31.33
CA SER A 339 -10.74 -40.67 30.65
C SER A 339 -11.26 -39.25 30.88
N SER A 340 -11.08 -38.69 32.08
CA SER A 340 -11.50 -37.32 32.38
C SER A 340 -10.71 -36.28 31.58
N VAL A 341 -9.39 -36.47 31.44
CA VAL A 341 -8.51 -35.57 30.67
C VAL A 341 -8.81 -35.68 29.18
N TYR A 342 -9.12 -36.89 28.71
CA TYR A 342 -9.56 -37.13 27.33
C TYR A 342 -10.88 -36.42 27.02
N ASP A 343 -11.91 -36.58 27.87
CA ASP A 343 -13.22 -35.94 27.68
C ASP A 343 -13.11 -34.41 27.72
N GLU A 344 -12.27 -33.87 28.60
CA GLU A 344 -11.96 -32.43 28.67
C GLU A 344 -11.28 -31.94 27.39
N THR A 345 -10.23 -32.63 26.94
CA THR A 345 -9.51 -32.30 25.69
C THR A 345 -10.46 -32.29 24.50
N LEU A 346 -11.29 -33.34 24.37
CA LEU A 346 -12.29 -33.43 23.30
C LEU A 346 -13.32 -32.29 23.39
N GLY A 347 -13.76 -31.96 24.60
CA GLY A 347 -14.66 -30.82 24.86
C GLY A 347 -14.06 -29.49 24.43
N VAL A 348 -12.79 -29.23 24.74
CA VAL A 348 -12.06 -28.02 24.35
C VAL A 348 -11.93 -27.92 22.84
N VAL A 349 -11.49 -28.99 22.15
CA VAL A 349 -11.35 -29.00 20.69
C VAL A 349 -12.69 -28.72 20.00
N ASN A 350 -13.77 -29.35 20.45
CA ASN A 350 -15.11 -29.10 19.89
C ASN A 350 -15.58 -27.67 20.14
N ALA A 351 -15.40 -27.15 21.37
CA ALA A 351 -15.76 -25.78 21.69
C ALA A 351 -14.98 -24.76 20.84
N HIS A 352 -13.67 -24.97 20.64
CA HIS A 352 -12.84 -24.10 19.81
C HIS A 352 -13.19 -24.21 18.32
N THR A 353 -13.55 -25.41 17.86
CA THR A 353 -14.09 -25.61 16.51
C THR A 353 -15.35 -24.77 16.29
N ASP A 354 -16.27 -24.76 17.26
CA ASP A 354 -17.48 -23.95 17.17
C ASP A 354 -17.18 -22.43 17.23
N VAL A 355 -16.17 -22.01 17.99
CA VAL A 355 -15.67 -20.62 17.94
C VAL A 355 -15.18 -20.26 16.54
N VAL A 356 -14.35 -21.10 15.90
CA VAL A 356 -13.84 -20.85 14.54
C VAL A 356 -14.99 -20.73 13.53
N LYS A 357 -16.02 -21.58 13.62
CA LYS A 357 -17.21 -21.51 12.75
C LYS A 357 -17.97 -20.18 12.86
N THR A 358 -17.87 -19.49 14.00
CA THR A 358 -18.52 -18.18 14.19
C THR A 358 -17.69 -17.01 13.66
N TYR A 359 -16.41 -17.21 13.33
CA TYR A 359 -15.59 -16.16 12.78
C TYR A 359 -16.02 -15.78 11.37
N LYS A 360 -16.20 -14.48 11.17
CA LYS A 360 -16.42 -13.85 9.87
C LYS A 360 -15.52 -12.65 9.77
N VAL A 361 -14.80 -12.52 8.66
CA VAL A 361 -14.06 -11.29 8.35
C VAL A 361 -15.04 -10.28 7.76
N ASN A 362 -15.05 -9.07 8.32
CA ASN A 362 -15.80 -7.98 7.71
C ASN A 362 -14.85 -7.17 6.82
N PHE A 363 -14.84 -7.46 5.52
CA PHE A 363 -14.07 -6.70 4.54
C PHE A 363 -14.78 -5.42 4.07
N GLU A 364 -16.02 -5.16 4.53
CA GLU A 364 -16.78 -3.97 4.10
C GLU A 364 -16.07 -2.65 4.43
N PRO A 365 -15.43 -2.44 5.60
CA PRO A 365 -14.69 -1.21 5.87
C PRO A 365 -13.55 -0.98 4.87
N TYR A 366 -12.81 -2.03 4.53
CA TYR A 366 -11.74 -2.00 3.53
C TYR A 366 -12.29 -1.58 2.17
N ARG A 367 -13.34 -2.29 1.72
CA ARG A 367 -14.01 -2.02 0.45
C ARG A 367 -14.53 -0.58 0.38
N VAL A 368 -15.27 -0.13 1.39
CA VAL A 368 -15.87 1.22 1.42
C VAL A 368 -14.80 2.29 1.40
N GLN A 369 -13.72 2.14 2.17
CA GLN A 369 -12.63 3.11 2.20
C GLN A 369 -11.93 3.20 0.84
N LEU A 370 -11.66 2.06 0.21
CA LEU A 370 -10.94 2.01 -1.06
C LEU A 370 -11.77 2.58 -2.22
N PHE A 371 -13.00 2.09 -2.42
CA PHE A 371 -13.89 2.60 -3.48
C PHE A 371 -14.32 4.05 -3.23
N GLY A 372 -14.53 4.42 -1.97
CA GLY A 372 -14.82 5.80 -1.58
C GLY A 372 -13.69 6.75 -1.93
N CYS A 373 -12.45 6.37 -1.59
CA CYS A 373 -11.26 7.14 -1.95
C CYS A 373 -11.11 7.31 -3.46
N LEU A 374 -11.19 6.21 -4.23
CA LEU A 374 -11.06 6.25 -5.69
C LEU A 374 -12.11 7.16 -6.33
N THR A 375 -13.37 7.05 -5.88
CA THR A 375 -14.48 7.84 -6.41
C THR A 375 -14.31 9.32 -6.07
N SER A 376 -14.01 9.64 -4.81
CA SER A 376 -13.82 11.02 -4.36
C SER A 376 -12.66 11.71 -5.09
N ARG A 377 -11.50 11.04 -5.21
CA ARG A 377 -10.35 11.60 -5.93
C ARG A 377 -10.68 11.76 -7.42
N TYR A 378 -11.32 10.78 -8.06
CA TYR A 378 -11.75 10.92 -9.44
C TYR A 378 -12.65 12.15 -9.68
N GLU A 379 -13.66 12.37 -8.84
CA GLU A 379 -14.58 13.51 -8.97
C GLU A 379 -13.87 14.86 -8.81
N ILE A 380 -12.97 14.97 -7.82
CA ILE A 380 -12.16 16.17 -7.58
C ILE A 380 -11.30 16.50 -8.80
N GLU A 381 -10.64 15.49 -9.36
CA GLU A 381 -9.71 15.69 -10.47
C GLU A 381 -10.44 16.00 -11.78
N MET A 382 -11.58 15.35 -12.04
CA MET A 382 -12.43 15.69 -13.19
C MET A 382 -12.98 17.12 -13.10
N ALA A 383 -13.33 17.60 -11.90
CA ALA A 383 -13.77 18.98 -11.71
C ALA A 383 -12.67 19.99 -12.08
N LYS A 384 -11.41 19.74 -11.69
CA LYS A 384 -10.26 20.60 -12.06
C LYS A 384 -10.05 20.64 -13.58
N VAL A 385 -10.14 19.48 -14.24
CA VAL A 385 -9.99 19.37 -15.69
C VAL A 385 -11.07 20.14 -16.44
N LEU A 386 -12.33 20.05 -15.99
CA LEU A 386 -13.44 20.82 -16.57
C LEU A 386 -13.26 22.34 -16.39
N ASP A 387 -12.82 22.79 -15.20
CA ASP A 387 -12.53 24.21 -14.94
C ASP A 387 -11.41 24.74 -15.84
N MET A 388 -10.33 23.98 -16.02
CA MET A 388 -9.25 24.33 -16.95
C MET A 388 -9.76 24.45 -18.39
N SER A 389 -10.58 23.50 -18.85
CA SER A 389 -11.18 23.55 -20.18
C SER A 389 -12.03 24.81 -20.38
N TYR A 390 -12.85 25.16 -19.39
CA TYR A 390 -13.70 26.35 -19.44
C TYR A 390 -12.89 27.65 -19.48
N LYS A 391 -11.86 27.76 -18.62
CA LYS A 391 -10.97 28.93 -18.58
C LYS A 391 -10.20 29.11 -19.88
N PHE A 392 -9.75 28.02 -20.49
CA PHE A 392 -9.05 28.05 -21.78
C PHE A 392 -9.95 28.58 -22.90
N ASP A 393 -11.17 28.04 -23.04
CA ASP A 393 -12.14 28.50 -24.03
C ASP A 393 -12.44 30.01 -23.87
N LYS A 394 -12.63 30.46 -22.63
CA LYS A 394 -12.82 31.88 -22.33
C LYS A 394 -11.61 32.71 -22.76
N CYS A 395 -10.40 32.28 -22.42
CA CYS A 395 -9.16 32.98 -22.78
C CYS A 395 -9.06 33.15 -24.30
N VAL A 396 -9.21 32.05 -25.06
CA VAL A 396 -9.15 32.03 -26.53
C VAL A 396 -10.19 32.97 -27.15
N LYS A 397 -11.43 32.94 -26.66
CA LYS A 397 -12.51 33.83 -27.14
C LYS A 397 -12.24 35.31 -26.89
N THR A 398 -11.47 35.63 -25.85
CA THR A 398 -11.08 37.01 -25.53
C THR A 398 -9.81 37.49 -26.24
N THR A 399 -8.91 36.58 -26.66
CA THR A 399 -7.69 36.89 -27.42
C THR A 399 -7.91 36.99 -28.94
N LYS A 400 -9.06 37.54 -29.37
CA LYS A 400 -9.40 37.66 -30.80
C LYS A 400 -8.42 38.50 -31.60
#